data_AF-A0A3D0N6U4-F1
#
_entry.id   AF-A0A3D0N6U4-F1
#
_cell.length_a   1.000
_cell.length_b   1.000
_cell.length_c   1.000
_cell.angle_alpha   90.00
_cell.angle_beta   90.00
_cell.angle_gamma   90.00
#
_symmetry.space_group_name_H-M   'P 1'
#
loop_
_entity.id
_entity.type
_entity.pdbx_description
1 polymer ?
#
loop_
_entity_poly.entity_id
_entity_poly.type
_entity_poly.pdbx_seq_one_letter_code
_entity_poly.pdbx_strand_id
1 'polypeptide(L)'
;MRFGVTRRMIMIVLSCLTMEGAMAQSVDLGNGFMDHGVATPISNHRGTVAALDGNGEPVVLAWLSDHRSTYSLLMVNALTGEYEQFETPVMGDSPFASILASNGRFYTHYASTFMEFDPVKRAFTFVEKTVPRVAMAMTEGDDGTIWAATYPDSAVASYNPQTGQFRDYGSLYKQNWAQYP
;
A
#
# COMPACT_ATOMS: atom_id res chain seq x y z
N MET A 1 -30.21 -71.92 -5.50
CA MET A 1 -30.05 -70.45 -5.39
C MET A 1 -31.10 -69.93 -4.42
N ARG A 2 -30.69 -69.59 -3.19
CA ARG A 2 -31.55 -69.09 -2.12
C ARG A 2 -30.83 -67.96 -1.41
N PHE A 3 -31.57 -66.87 -1.18
CA PHE A 3 -31.15 -65.65 -0.49
C PHE A 3 -30.68 -65.94 0.94
N GLY A 4 -29.51 -65.40 1.29
CA GLY A 4 -29.03 -65.27 2.66
C GLY A 4 -28.95 -63.79 3.02
N VAL A 5 -29.90 -63.34 3.83
CA VAL A 5 -29.93 -62.00 4.42
C VAL A 5 -28.93 -61.96 5.57
N THR A 6 -27.93 -61.10 5.50
CA THR A 6 -27.11 -60.76 6.68
C THR A 6 -27.09 -59.25 6.89
N ARG A 7 -28.00 -58.85 7.78
CA ARG A 7 -27.97 -57.71 8.71
C ARG A 7 -26.79 -56.72 8.59
N ARG A 8 -27.15 -55.52 8.12
CA ARG A 8 -26.91 -54.20 8.71
C ARG A 8 -25.68 -54.04 9.62
N MET A 9 -24.70 -53.29 9.14
CA MET A 9 -24.06 -52.23 9.93
C MET A 9 -23.60 -51.13 8.96
N ILE A 10 -24.46 -50.13 8.77
CA ILE A 10 -24.10 -48.86 8.16
C ILE A 10 -23.39 -48.08 9.27
N MET A 11 -22.06 -47.96 9.17
CA MET A 11 -21.30 -46.98 9.95
C MET A 11 -21.40 -45.64 9.19
N ILE A 12 -22.40 -44.81 9.54
CA ILE A 12 -22.37 -43.39 9.18
C ILE A 12 -21.41 -42.74 10.17
N VAL A 13 -20.18 -42.49 9.73
CA VAL A 13 -19.29 -41.54 10.39
C VAL A 13 -19.83 -40.17 10.05
N LEU A 14 -20.69 -39.63 10.92
CA LEU A 14 -21.10 -38.24 10.87
C LEU A 14 -19.91 -37.43 11.41
N SER A 15 -18.96 -37.13 10.53
CA SER A 15 -17.93 -36.13 10.81
C SER A 15 -18.66 -34.79 10.93
N CYS A 16 -19.02 -34.41 12.16
CA CYS A 16 -19.34 -33.02 12.47
C CYS A 16 -18.07 -32.21 12.16
N LEU A 17 -18.00 -31.66 10.95
CA LEU A 17 -17.19 -30.50 10.66
C LEU A 17 -17.76 -29.36 11.52
N THR A 18 -17.31 -29.26 12.75
CA THR A 18 -17.34 -28.01 13.49
C THR A 18 -16.39 -27.08 12.73
N MET A 19 -16.94 -26.36 11.76
CA MET A 19 -16.35 -25.09 11.36
C MET A 19 -16.48 -24.19 12.58
N GLU A 20 -15.50 -24.30 13.49
CA GLU A 20 -15.17 -23.22 14.40
C GLU A 20 -14.68 -22.09 13.51
N GLY A 21 -15.63 -21.28 13.05
CA GLY A 21 -15.31 -19.94 12.61
C GLY A 21 -14.67 -19.28 13.82
N ALA A 22 -13.35 -19.12 13.78
CA ALA A 22 -12.60 -18.33 14.74
C ALA A 22 -12.99 -16.86 14.59
N MET A 23 -14.21 -16.52 14.99
CA MET A 23 -14.56 -15.16 15.37
C MET A 23 -13.85 -14.93 16.69
N ALA A 24 -12.99 -13.91 16.75
CA ALA A 24 -12.30 -13.52 17.97
C ALA A 24 -13.32 -13.37 19.11
N GLN A 25 -13.37 -14.35 20.01
CA GLN A 25 -14.32 -14.37 21.09
C GLN A 25 -13.87 -13.29 22.07
N SER A 26 -14.73 -12.30 22.30
CA SER A 26 -14.41 -11.21 23.22
C SER A 26 -14.11 -11.77 24.61
N VAL A 27 -13.03 -11.29 25.23
CA VAL A 27 -12.54 -11.70 26.54
C VAL A 27 -12.96 -10.64 27.56
N ASP A 28 -13.76 -11.03 28.55
CA ASP A 28 -14.09 -10.15 29.68
C ASP A 28 -12.83 -9.92 30.54
N LEU A 29 -12.44 -8.66 30.71
CA LEU A 29 -11.29 -8.25 31.52
C LEU A 29 -11.70 -7.83 32.95
N GLY A 30 -12.99 -7.83 33.26
CA GLY A 30 -13.55 -7.38 34.53
C GLY A 30 -13.84 -5.88 34.58
N ASN A 31 -14.58 -5.43 35.61
CA ASN A 31 -14.98 -4.04 35.83
C ASN A 31 -15.68 -3.37 34.61
N GLY A 32 -16.34 -4.16 33.77
CA GLY A 32 -17.03 -3.67 32.58
C GLY A 32 -16.13 -3.45 31.36
N PHE A 33 -14.87 -3.89 31.39
CA PHE A 33 -13.97 -3.85 30.24
C PHE A 33 -13.94 -5.20 29.51
N MET A 34 -13.88 -5.14 28.18
CA MET A 34 -13.87 -6.32 27.30
C MET A 34 -12.78 -6.14 26.23
N ASP A 35 -11.94 -7.15 26.04
CA ASP A 35 -11.02 -7.26 24.92
C ASP A 35 -11.74 -7.94 23.75
N HIS A 36 -11.98 -7.21 22.67
CA HIS A 36 -12.63 -7.75 21.47
C HIS A 36 -11.64 -8.38 20.47
N GLY A 37 -10.37 -8.49 20.84
CA GLY A 37 -9.29 -8.87 19.96
C GLY A 37 -8.88 -7.74 19.01
N VAL A 38 -7.99 -8.06 18.07
CA VAL A 38 -7.50 -7.11 17.07
C VAL A 38 -8.52 -7.00 15.94
N ALA A 39 -9.12 -5.81 15.78
CA ALA A 39 -10.16 -5.57 14.77
C ALA A 39 -9.71 -5.88 13.32
N THR A 40 -8.42 -5.71 13.04
CA THR A 40 -7.83 -5.99 11.72
C THR A 40 -6.50 -6.72 11.91
N PRO A 41 -6.44 -8.06 11.81
CA PRO A 41 -5.22 -8.83 12.06
C PRO A 41 -4.18 -8.70 10.94
N ILE A 42 -4.52 -8.01 9.85
CA ILE A 42 -3.66 -7.81 8.67
C ILE A 42 -3.36 -6.32 8.55
N SER A 43 -2.07 -5.98 8.56
CA SER A 43 -1.60 -4.62 8.31
C SER A 43 -1.51 -4.36 6.80
N ASN A 44 -1.96 -3.19 6.37
CA ASN A 44 -1.67 -2.65 5.04
C ASN A 44 -0.48 -1.69 5.17
N HIS A 45 0.54 -1.85 4.32
CA HIS A 45 1.59 -0.84 4.17
C HIS A 45 1.24 0.10 3.01
N ARG A 46 1.47 1.41 3.20
CA ARG A 46 1.16 2.46 2.21
C ARG A 46 2.36 2.86 1.35
N GLY A 47 3.23 1.88 1.06
CA GLY A 47 4.43 2.12 0.26
C GLY A 47 5.74 1.55 0.81
N THR A 48 5.73 0.65 1.80
CA THR A 48 6.94 -0.12 2.09
C THR A 48 7.29 -1.00 0.90
N VAL A 49 8.47 -0.85 0.32
CA VAL A 49 8.90 -1.61 -0.88
C VAL A 49 10.32 -2.15 -0.72
N ALA A 50 10.60 -3.28 -1.36
CA ALA A 50 11.95 -3.81 -1.50
C ALA A 50 12.52 -3.38 -2.85
N ALA A 51 13.72 -2.80 -2.85
CA ALA A 51 14.41 -2.29 -4.03
C ALA A 51 15.90 -2.68 -3.99
N LEU A 52 16.66 -2.23 -4.99
CA LEU A 52 18.11 -2.32 -5.03
C LEU A 52 18.71 -0.92 -4.97
N ASP A 53 19.81 -0.76 -4.25
CA ASP A 53 20.58 0.49 -4.25
C ASP A 53 21.58 0.56 -5.42
N GLY A 54 22.41 1.61 -5.44
CA GLY A 54 23.41 1.81 -6.50
C GLY A 54 24.53 0.78 -6.56
N ASN A 55 24.71 -0.03 -5.51
CA ASN A 55 25.65 -1.15 -5.49
C ASN A 55 24.97 -2.49 -5.81
N GLY A 56 23.65 -2.48 -6.05
CA GLY A 56 22.85 -3.69 -6.24
C GLY A 56 22.53 -4.42 -4.93
N GLU A 57 22.70 -3.77 -3.78
CA GLU A 57 22.34 -4.36 -2.49
C GLU A 57 20.84 -4.21 -2.22
N PRO A 58 20.20 -5.21 -1.58
CA PRO A 58 18.78 -5.14 -1.29
C PRO A 58 18.50 -4.13 -0.19
N VAL A 59 17.55 -3.24 -0.44
CA VAL A 59 17.10 -2.22 0.50
C VAL A 59 15.59 -2.25 0.69
N VAL A 60 15.14 -1.79 1.86
CA VAL A 60 13.73 -1.53 2.16
C VAL A 60 13.51 -0.04 2.25
N LEU A 61 12.56 0.48 1.48
CA LEU A 61 12.10 1.86 1.57
C LEU A 61 10.81 1.93 2.39
N ALA A 62 10.69 2.90 3.29
CA ALA A 62 9.50 3.10 4.11
C ALA A 62 9.27 4.58 4.45
N TRP A 63 8.04 5.06 4.31
CA TRP A 63 7.68 6.42 4.68
C TRP A 63 7.60 6.58 6.20
N LEU A 64 8.27 7.62 6.72
CA LEU A 64 8.20 8.02 8.12
C LEU A 64 7.25 9.19 8.28
N SER A 65 6.33 9.06 9.24
CA SER A 65 5.32 10.05 9.55
C SER A 65 5.19 10.20 11.05
N ASP A 66 4.82 11.40 11.50
CA ASP A 66 4.37 11.66 12.85
C ASP A 66 3.10 12.52 12.83
N HIS A 67 2.72 13.09 13.97
CA HIS A 67 1.53 13.93 14.10
C HIS A 67 1.52 15.19 13.20
N ARG A 68 2.65 15.55 12.58
CA ARG A 68 2.78 16.73 11.71
C ARG A 68 2.41 16.41 10.27
N SER A 69 2.96 15.32 9.74
CA SER A 69 2.68 14.70 8.44
C SER A 69 3.73 13.61 8.16
N THR A 70 3.76 13.06 6.95
CA THR A 70 4.97 12.40 6.43
C THR A 70 6.08 13.43 6.29
N TYR A 71 7.29 13.08 6.75
CA TYR A 71 8.43 14.01 6.83
C TYR A 71 9.74 13.43 6.29
N SER A 72 9.83 12.11 6.12
CA SER A 72 11.07 11.45 5.68
C SER A 72 10.77 10.13 4.97
N LEU A 73 11.66 9.75 4.05
CA LEU A 73 11.78 8.40 3.52
C LEU A 73 12.94 7.69 4.20
N LEU A 74 12.67 6.57 4.87
CA LEU A 74 13.69 5.68 5.42
C LEU A 74 14.13 4.69 4.34
N MET A 75 15.44 4.49 4.19
CA MET A 75 16.05 3.44 3.38
C MET A 75 16.93 2.58 4.29
N VAL A 76 16.64 1.29 4.39
CA VAL A 76 17.36 0.34 5.23
C VAL A 76 18.02 -0.72 4.35
N ASN A 77 19.31 -0.95 4.52
CA ASN A 77 19.98 -2.12 3.96
C ASN A 77 19.40 -3.39 4.59
N ALA A 78 18.81 -4.26 3.77
CA ALA A 78 18.10 -5.43 4.26
C ALA A 78 19.01 -6.51 4.85
N LEU A 79 20.32 -6.48 4.55
CA LEU A 79 21.30 -7.44 5.03
C LEU A 79 21.98 -6.98 6.32
N THR A 80 22.34 -5.69 6.40
CA THR A 80 23.14 -5.15 7.52
C THR A 80 22.31 -4.41 8.56
N GLY A 81 21.12 -3.93 8.19
CA GLY A 81 20.29 -3.07 9.03
C GLY A 81 20.77 -1.62 9.11
N GLU A 82 21.86 -1.26 8.42
CA GLU A 82 22.26 0.14 8.26
C GLU A 82 21.17 0.92 7.53
N TYR A 83 20.98 2.19 7.89
CA TYR A 83 19.89 2.98 7.33
C TYR A 83 20.27 4.44 7.10
N GLU A 84 19.53 5.06 6.19
CA GLU A 84 19.61 6.46 5.83
C GLU A 84 18.19 7.04 5.77
N GLN A 85 18.05 8.34 6.03
CA GLN A 85 16.78 9.05 5.99
C GLN A 85 16.87 10.24 5.04
N PHE A 86 15.85 10.40 4.21
CA PHE A 86 15.76 11.47 3.22
C PHE A 86 14.55 12.34 3.52
N GLU A 87 14.79 13.61 3.86
CA GLU A 87 13.73 14.56 4.14
C GLU A 87 12.84 14.74 2.91
N THR A 88 11.52 14.73 3.10
CA THR A 88 10.59 14.81 1.98
C THR A 88 10.53 16.22 1.40
N PRO A 89 10.41 16.39 0.06
CA PRO A 89 10.36 17.71 -0.57
C PRO A 89 9.16 18.59 -0.14
N VAL A 90 8.12 17.97 0.42
CA VAL A 90 6.89 18.63 0.84
C VAL A 90 6.38 18.08 2.17
N MET A 91 5.69 18.92 2.93
CA MET A 91 5.02 18.60 4.21
C MET A 91 3.51 18.83 4.08
N GLY A 92 2.71 18.23 4.98
CA GLY A 92 1.29 18.56 5.15
C GLY A 92 0.27 17.52 4.65
N ASP A 93 0.70 16.31 4.29
CA ASP A 93 -0.17 15.14 4.05
C ASP A 93 0.65 13.85 4.19
N SER A 94 0.07 12.69 3.87
CA SER A 94 0.77 11.40 3.85
C SER A 94 0.55 10.66 2.54
N PRO A 95 1.49 9.79 2.13
CA PRO A 95 1.29 8.96 0.95
C PRO A 95 0.23 7.89 1.25
N PHE A 96 -0.87 7.93 0.51
CA PHE A 96 -1.89 6.87 0.53
C PHE A 96 -1.69 5.85 -0.59
N ALA A 97 -1.01 6.25 -1.67
CA ALA A 97 -0.53 5.38 -2.73
C ALA A 97 0.95 5.67 -3.01
N SER A 98 1.71 4.60 -3.23
CA SER A 98 3.07 4.66 -3.74
C SER A 98 3.33 3.41 -4.59
N ILE A 99 4.22 3.50 -5.57
CA ILE A 99 4.63 2.34 -6.38
C ILE A 99 6.14 2.33 -6.58
N LEU A 100 6.74 1.14 -6.49
CA LEU A 100 8.07 0.89 -7.05
C LEU A 100 7.85 0.44 -8.50
N ALA A 101 8.29 1.26 -9.45
CA ALA A 101 8.12 0.95 -10.87
C ALA A 101 9.21 -0.02 -11.36
N SER A 102 8.99 -0.58 -12.55
CA SER A 102 9.90 -1.51 -13.22
C SER A 102 11.30 -0.94 -13.47
N ASN A 103 11.41 0.39 -13.56
CA ASN A 103 12.68 1.11 -13.71
C ASN A 103 13.48 1.23 -12.39
N GLY A 104 12.98 0.67 -11.28
CA GLY A 104 13.62 0.69 -9.97
C GLY A 104 13.43 1.99 -9.18
N ARG A 105 12.64 2.94 -9.69
CA ARG A 105 12.34 4.21 -9.01
C ARG A 105 11.04 4.11 -8.23
N PHE A 106 11.00 4.85 -7.13
CA PHE A 106 9.88 4.83 -6.20
C PHE A 106 9.07 6.11 -6.31
N TYR A 107 7.78 5.99 -6.56
CA TYR A 107 6.89 7.10 -6.86
C TYR A 107 5.80 7.24 -5.82
N THR A 108 5.44 8.48 -5.50
CA THR A 108 4.26 8.80 -4.71
C THR A 108 3.68 10.15 -5.10
N HIS A 109 2.48 10.45 -4.61
CA HIS A 109 1.87 11.76 -4.75
C HIS A 109 1.05 12.12 -3.50
N TYR A 110 1.43 13.18 -2.80
CA TYR A 110 0.70 13.74 -1.66
C TYR A 110 1.01 15.23 -1.48
N ALA A 111 0.23 15.92 -0.66
CA ALA A 111 0.31 17.38 -0.50
C ALA A 111 0.32 18.14 -1.85
N SER A 112 -0.49 17.67 -2.80
CA SER A 112 -0.58 18.16 -4.20
C SER A 112 0.76 18.16 -4.94
N THR A 113 1.64 17.20 -4.62
CA THR A 113 2.99 17.10 -5.18
C THR A 113 3.28 15.66 -5.61
N PHE A 114 3.66 15.49 -6.87
CA PHE A 114 4.16 14.23 -7.43
C PHE A 114 5.66 14.12 -7.19
N MET A 115 6.14 12.96 -6.72
CA MET A 115 7.53 12.76 -6.34
C MET A 115 8.08 11.44 -6.87
N GLU A 116 9.32 11.48 -7.33
CA GLU A 116 10.14 10.33 -7.70
C GLU A 116 11.38 10.30 -6.79
N PHE A 117 11.59 9.17 -6.13
CA PHE A 117 12.82 8.85 -5.43
C PHE A 117 13.61 7.79 -6.21
N ASP A 118 14.90 8.04 -6.41
CA ASP A 118 15.84 7.15 -7.08
C ASP A 118 16.74 6.50 -6.02
N PRO A 119 16.59 5.19 -5.71
CA PRO A 119 17.40 4.50 -4.71
C PRO A 119 18.87 4.34 -5.10
N VAL A 120 19.19 4.41 -6.39
CA VAL A 120 20.56 4.37 -6.89
C VAL A 120 21.26 5.69 -6.61
N LYS A 121 20.56 6.81 -6.88
CA LYS A 121 21.08 8.15 -6.58
C LYS A 121 20.87 8.60 -5.15
N ARG A 122 20.06 7.86 -4.38
CA ARG A 122 19.66 8.17 -3.01
C ARG A 122 19.10 9.60 -2.88
N ALA A 123 18.21 9.96 -3.80
CA ALA A 123 17.67 11.32 -3.88
C ALA A 123 16.28 11.37 -4.52
N PHE A 124 15.51 12.39 -4.14
CA PHE A 124 14.34 12.80 -4.92
C PHE A 124 14.81 13.44 -6.23
N THR A 125 14.44 12.85 -7.35
CA THR A 125 14.97 13.19 -8.68
C THR A 125 13.95 13.85 -9.60
N PHE A 126 12.67 13.77 -9.25
CA PHE A 126 11.60 14.54 -9.87
C PHE A 126 10.58 14.94 -8.80
N VAL A 127 10.20 16.22 -8.79
CA VAL A 127 9.22 16.80 -7.84
C VAL A 127 8.41 17.85 -8.59
N GLU A 128 7.10 17.68 -8.67
CA GLU A 128 6.23 18.59 -9.41
C GLU A 128 4.92 18.83 -8.64
N LYS A 129 4.50 20.10 -8.52
CA LYS A 129 3.18 20.42 -7.96
C LYS A 129 2.09 20.13 -9.00
N THR A 130 1.01 19.50 -8.59
CA THR A 130 -0.02 19.03 -9.53
C THR A 130 -1.38 18.89 -8.84
N VAL A 131 -2.21 17.99 -9.36
CA VAL A 131 -3.56 17.64 -8.98
C VAL A 131 -3.77 17.67 -7.47
N PRO A 132 -4.95 18.11 -7.01
CA PRO A 132 -5.15 18.38 -5.59
C PRO A 132 -4.85 17.19 -4.69
N ARG A 133 -4.23 17.54 -3.56
CA ARG A 133 -4.14 16.77 -2.33
C ARG A 133 -3.35 15.47 -2.44
N VAL A 134 -3.97 14.33 -2.71
CA VAL A 134 -3.27 13.05 -2.49
C VAL A 134 -3.72 11.93 -3.42
N ALA A 135 -2.76 11.16 -3.92
CA ALA A 135 -3.07 9.98 -4.72
C ALA A 135 -3.60 8.87 -3.83
N MET A 136 -4.72 8.29 -4.25
CA MET A 136 -5.34 7.12 -3.62
C MET A 136 -5.08 5.86 -4.44
N ALA A 137 -4.73 6.02 -5.72
CA ALA A 137 -4.30 4.94 -6.58
C ALA A 137 -3.16 5.43 -7.48
N MET A 138 -2.19 4.55 -7.71
CA MET A 138 -1.10 4.76 -8.66
C MET A 138 -0.80 3.46 -9.40
N THR A 139 -0.37 3.57 -10.64
CA THR A 139 0.02 2.41 -11.46
C THR A 139 1.07 2.81 -12.50
N GLU A 140 1.84 1.83 -12.96
CA GLU A 140 2.74 1.97 -14.11
C GLU A 140 2.03 1.38 -15.33
N GLY A 141 1.96 2.14 -16.42
CA GLY A 141 1.47 1.65 -17.71
C GLY A 141 2.52 0.83 -18.45
N ASP A 142 2.10 0.11 -19.49
CA ASP A 142 2.98 -0.76 -20.29
C ASP A 142 4.14 -0.02 -20.97
N ASP A 143 4.01 1.29 -21.17
CA ASP A 143 5.04 2.18 -21.73
C ASP A 143 5.99 2.78 -20.66
N GLY A 144 5.83 2.37 -19.40
CA GLY A 144 6.57 2.90 -18.25
C GLY A 144 6.02 4.22 -17.70
N THR A 145 4.92 4.76 -18.26
CA THR A 145 4.30 5.98 -17.74
C THR A 145 3.66 5.70 -16.38
N ILE A 146 3.99 6.51 -15.39
CA ILE A 146 3.42 6.46 -14.04
C ILE A 146 2.15 7.29 -14.00
N TRP A 147 1.05 6.68 -13.59
CA TRP A 147 -0.26 7.33 -13.44
C TRP A 147 -0.61 7.48 -11.96
N ALA A 148 -1.20 8.62 -11.61
CA ALA A 148 -1.72 8.89 -10.28
C ALA A 148 -3.16 9.41 -10.38
N ALA A 149 -4.05 8.87 -9.56
CA ALA A 149 -5.42 9.34 -9.42
C ALA A 149 -5.67 9.80 -7.97
N THR A 150 -6.21 11.00 -7.80
CA THR A 150 -6.25 11.69 -6.51
C THR A 150 -7.65 11.89 -5.94
N TYR A 151 -7.70 11.89 -4.61
CA TYR A 151 -8.81 12.41 -3.84
C TYR A 151 -8.57 13.90 -3.55
N PRO A 152 -9.58 14.80 -3.56
CA PRO A 152 -11.02 14.51 -3.54
C PRO A 152 -11.74 14.59 -4.89
N ASP A 153 -11.06 14.84 -5.99
CA ASP A 153 -11.75 15.22 -7.23
C ASP A 153 -11.58 14.18 -8.35
N SER A 154 -11.12 12.97 -8.03
CA SER A 154 -10.70 11.93 -8.99
C SER A 154 -9.85 12.53 -10.12
N ALA A 155 -8.93 13.42 -9.74
CA ALA A 155 -8.05 14.11 -10.68
C ALA A 155 -6.90 13.18 -11.09
N VAL A 156 -6.39 13.36 -12.30
CA VAL A 156 -5.40 12.46 -12.87
C VAL A 156 -4.15 13.24 -13.27
N ALA A 157 -2.99 12.67 -12.96
CA ALA A 157 -1.69 13.11 -13.48
C ALA A 157 -0.89 11.91 -14.00
N SER A 158 0.01 12.16 -14.94
CA SER A 158 0.92 11.16 -15.48
C SER A 158 2.35 11.69 -15.60
N TYR A 159 3.33 10.81 -15.39
CA TYR A 159 4.75 11.10 -15.59
C TYR A 159 5.42 9.98 -16.37
N ASN A 160 6.06 10.31 -17.49
CA ASN A 160 6.87 9.35 -18.24
C ASN A 160 8.36 9.56 -17.90
N PRO A 161 9.00 8.67 -17.11
CA PRO A 161 10.37 8.86 -16.63
C PRO A 161 11.44 8.71 -17.72
N GLN A 162 11.11 8.09 -18.86
CA GLN A 162 12.03 7.95 -19.99
C GLN A 162 12.17 9.27 -20.77
N THR A 163 11.07 10.01 -20.91
CA THR A 163 11.03 11.29 -21.65
C THR A 163 11.08 12.52 -20.74
N GLY A 164 10.80 12.35 -19.44
CA GLY A 164 10.64 13.44 -18.49
C GLY A 164 9.33 14.22 -18.66
N GLN A 165 8.41 13.74 -19.49
CA GLN A 165 7.14 14.42 -19.72
C GLN A 165 6.18 14.21 -18.55
N PHE A 166 5.78 15.30 -17.92
CA PHE A 166 4.73 15.33 -16.90
C PHE A 166 3.46 15.97 -17.47
N ARG A 167 2.30 15.41 -17.12
CA ARG A 167 1.00 15.96 -17.51
C ARG A 167 0.00 15.89 -16.37
N ASP A 168 -0.55 17.05 -16.05
CA ASP A 168 -1.69 17.21 -15.17
C ASP A 168 -2.97 17.28 -16.01
N TYR A 169 -3.92 16.37 -15.80
CA TYR A 169 -5.20 16.35 -16.50
C TYR A 169 -6.32 17.02 -15.70
N GLY A 170 -6.06 17.41 -14.44
CA GLY A 170 -7.06 17.91 -13.52
C GLY A 170 -8.14 16.88 -13.18
N SER A 171 -9.24 17.36 -12.59
CA SER A 171 -10.44 16.54 -12.36
C SER A 171 -11.10 16.18 -13.68
N LEU A 172 -11.22 14.88 -13.95
CA LEU A 172 -11.86 14.39 -15.17
C LEU A 172 -13.38 14.48 -15.10
N TYR A 173 -13.94 14.52 -13.89
CA TYR A 173 -15.38 14.60 -13.67
C TYR A 173 -15.71 15.49 -12.46
N LYS A 174 -16.19 16.70 -12.74
CA LYS A 174 -16.51 17.68 -11.70
C LYS A 174 -17.81 17.33 -10.99
N GLN A 175 -17.75 17.23 -9.67
CA GLN A 175 -18.88 16.94 -8.79
C GLN A 175 -18.93 17.90 -7.59
N ASN A 176 -20.03 17.89 -6.84
CA ASN A 176 -20.20 18.64 -5.59
C ASN A 176 -19.98 17.80 -4.32
N TRP A 177 -19.38 16.61 -4.46
CA TRP A 177 -19.08 15.66 -3.40
C TRP A 177 -17.71 15.05 -3.67
N ALA A 178 -17.04 14.59 -2.61
CA ALA A 178 -15.69 14.07 -2.71
C ALA A 178 -15.68 12.69 -3.35
N GLN A 179 -14.74 12.48 -4.26
CA GLN A 179 -14.59 11.31 -5.10
C GLN A 179 -13.24 10.64 -4.81
N TYR A 180 -13.30 9.33 -4.67
CA TYR A 180 -12.14 8.46 -4.68
C TYR A 180 -12.06 7.78 -6.06
N PRO A 181 -10.86 7.57 -6.61
CA PRO A 181 -10.67 6.79 -7.82
C PRO A 181 -10.97 5.30 -7.62
#